data_AF-Q55EU1-F1
#
_entry.id   AF-Q55EU1-F1
#
_cell.length_a   1.000
_cell.length_b   1.000
_cell.length_c   1.000
_cell.angle_alpha   90.00
_cell.angle_beta   90.00
_cell.angle_gamma   90.00
#
_symmetry.space_group_name_H-M   'P 1'
#
loop_
_entity.id
_entity.type
_entity.pdbx_description
1 polymer ?
#
loop_
_entity_poly.entity_id
_entity_poly.type
_entity_poly.pdbx_seq_one_letter_code
_entity_poly.pdbx_strand_id
1 'polypeptide(L)'
;MKSTYSLFLILSTILLYFTISTKSIDVDISTFLENDFDDASSDLTRNITELIQARGYPVEDHTAITADGYILSIQRIPAGRYASNPNPNGKNGKPAVILQHGVEDIGTSWVNQLNVYQSLGFILADAGFDVWINNVRGTRYSNSSIDLDPSERPFWQFSYDQMAEFDLPCVIDYVLEVTGNSKVGYVGHSQGTTMGFIGFVNQTVAEKINLFVALAPVVRVTHCQSQLLNILAEFNIDILFEVLGDKAFLADTPFLQKYLPIICKNEPSVCENSLALIMGWDTANINETRLPVYMANEPGGTSVQNVVHWAQATKYGYQKFDYGLIGNLQHYGQSTPPKYDITQFNTPVIAFSGGQDFLADPDDVAWLIPQLKSLVYYKNLPTYSHLDFVWGETAYIDVYADVVTYLTKYSTVN
;
A
#
# COMPACT_ATOMS: atom_id res chain seq x y z
N MET A 1 33.60 4.29 2.48
CA MET A 1 33.77 5.35 3.51
C MET A 1 33.18 6.69 3.08
N LYS A 2 33.65 7.42 2.05
CA LYS A 2 33.04 8.74 1.74
C LYS A 2 31.55 8.68 1.38
N SER A 3 31.08 7.64 0.68
CA SER A 3 29.66 7.47 0.35
C SER A 3 28.80 7.06 1.55
N THR A 4 29.31 6.18 2.43
CA THR A 4 28.60 5.75 3.65
C THR A 4 28.37 6.93 4.61
N TYR A 5 29.37 7.81 4.79
CA TYR A 5 29.19 9.04 5.56
C TYR A 5 28.13 9.97 4.94
N SER A 6 28.05 10.05 3.60
CA SER A 6 27.05 10.90 2.94
C SER A 6 25.64 10.34 3.05
N LEU A 7 25.43 9.02 2.93
CA LEU A 7 24.11 8.42 3.14
C LEU A 7 23.68 8.55 4.59
N PHE A 8 24.60 8.27 5.53
CA PHE A 8 24.32 8.42 6.95
C PHE A 8 24.00 9.87 7.26
N LEU A 9 24.72 10.84 6.70
CA LEU A 9 24.38 12.26 6.80
C LEU A 9 23.02 12.55 6.17
N ILE A 10 22.70 12.04 4.98
CA ILE A 10 21.44 12.33 4.30
C ILE A 10 20.24 11.71 5.01
N LEU A 11 20.28 10.42 5.35
CA LEU A 11 19.25 9.76 6.15
C LEU A 11 19.21 10.35 7.54
N SER A 12 20.35 10.65 8.17
CA SER A 12 20.36 11.38 9.42
C SER A 12 19.84 12.79 9.24
N THR A 13 19.88 13.43 8.07
CA THR A 13 19.28 14.75 7.78
C THR A 13 17.84 14.67 7.34
N ILE A 14 17.34 13.54 6.84
CA ILE A 14 15.91 13.30 6.64
C ILE A 14 15.32 12.97 8.01
N LEU A 15 15.95 12.07 8.76
CA LEU A 15 15.65 11.78 10.16
C LEU A 15 15.96 12.97 11.09
N LEU A 16 16.92 13.85 10.77
CA LEU A 16 17.15 15.19 11.36
C LEU A 16 16.25 16.21 10.71
N TYR A 17 15.58 15.99 9.61
CA TYR A 17 14.52 16.90 9.22
C TYR A 17 13.31 16.56 10.08
N PHE A 18 13.02 15.27 10.26
CA PHE A 18 12.10 14.79 11.30
C PHE A 18 12.55 15.19 12.72
N THR A 19 13.86 15.15 13.05
CA THR A 19 14.37 15.49 14.40
C THR A 19 14.79 16.95 14.62
N ILE A 20 15.08 17.73 13.58
CA ILE A 20 15.35 19.19 13.64
C ILE A 20 14.06 19.94 13.45
N SER A 21 13.14 19.52 12.57
CA SER A 21 11.80 20.12 12.60
C SER A 21 11.17 19.93 13.98
N THR A 22 11.49 18.85 14.70
CA THR A 22 11.13 18.68 16.13
C THR A 22 12.12 19.25 17.16
N LYS A 23 13.26 19.87 16.76
CA LYS A 23 14.21 20.57 17.67
C LYS A 23 14.29 22.08 17.45
N SER A 24 13.88 22.61 16.30
CA SER A 24 13.58 24.04 16.11
C SER A 24 12.20 24.40 16.65
N ILE A 25 11.44 23.39 17.00
CA ILE A 25 10.30 23.48 17.89
C ILE A 25 10.84 22.99 19.22
N ASP A 26 10.89 23.84 20.25
CA ASP A 26 10.98 23.40 21.64
C ASP A 26 9.68 22.65 21.98
N VAL A 27 9.41 21.52 21.28
CA VAL A 27 8.36 20.59 21.63
C VAL A 27 8.87 19.91 22.88
N ASP A 28 8.49 20.43 24.03
CA ASP A 28 8.53 19.63 25.24
C ASP A 28 7.53 18.49 25.03
N ILE A 29 7.97 17.40 24.40
CA ILE A 29 7.15 16.20 24.12
C ILE A 29 6.43 15.76 25.41
N SER A 30 7.02 16.01 26.59
CA SER A 30 6.37 15.71 27.86
C SER A 30 5.09 16.55 28.10
N THR A 31 5.08 17.83 27.70
CA THR A 31 3.88 18.70 27.81
C THR A 31 2.73 18.28 26.89
N PHE A 32 3.03 17.69 25.73
CA PHE A 32 2.01 17.16 24.82
C PHE A 32 1.47 15.81 25.31
N LEU A 33 2.33 14.97 25.90
CA LEU A 33 1.94 13.66 26.42
C LEU A 33 1.00 13.74 27.63
N GLU A 34 1.02 14.82 28.42
CA GLU A 34 0.16 14.93 29.62
C GLU A 34 -1.28 15.41 29.33
N ASN A 35 -1.54 16.04 28.18
CA ASN A 35 -2.85 16.68 27.91
C ASN A 35 -3.67 16.05 26.77
N ASP A 36 -3.06 15.27 25.86
CA ASP A 36 -3.74 14.86 24.62
C ASP A 36 -4.38 13.45 24.62
N PHE A 37 -4.10 12.61 25.62
CA PHE A 37 -4.67 11.25 25.66
C PHE A 37 -6.11 11.18 26.18
N ASP A 38 -6.63 12.25 26.80
CA ASP A 38 -7.99 12.26 27.38
C ASP A 38 -9.10 12.72 26.42
N ASP A 39 -8.75 13.28 25.24
CA ASP A 39 -9.72 13.69 24.18
C ASP A 39 -9.28 13.23 22.77
N ALA A 40 -8.42 12.21 22.71
CA ALA A 40 -7.96 11.62 21.46
C ALA A 40 -9.17 11.04 20.70
N SER A 41 -9.48 11.57 19.52
CA SER A 41 -10.55 11.05 18.65
C SER A 41 -10.43 9.54 18.63
N SER A 42 -11.49 8.83 19.03
CA SER A 42 -11.40 7.39 19.31
C SER A 42 -10.83 6.53 18.17
N ASP A 43 -10.72 7.06 16.95
CA ASP A 43 -10.03 6.44 15.82
C ASP A 43 -8.49 6.39 15.95
N LEU A 44 -7.86 7.23 16.77
CA LEU A 44 -6.39 7.30 16.95
C LEU A 44 -5.79 6.02 17.53
N THR A 45 -6.58 5.27 18.29
CA THR A 45 -6.14 4.04 18.97
C THR A 45 -6.77 2.79 18.39
N ARG A 46 -7.68 2.93 17.41
CA ARG A 46 -8.41 1.80 16.84
C ARG A 46 -7.55 1.05 15.83
N ASN A 47 -7.60 -0.28 15.91
CA ASN A 47 -7.18 -1.10 14.79
C ASN A 47 -8.22 -1.06 13.66
N ILE A 48 -7.89 -1.66 12.51
CA ILE A 48 -8.78 -1.68 11.34
C ILE A 48 -10.17 -2.27 11.62
N THR A 49 -10.25 -3.34 12.40
CA THR A 49 -11.52 -4.00 12.79
C THR A 49 -12.39 -3.05 13.60
N GLU A 50 -11.79 -2.36 14.58
CA GLU A 50 -12.48 -1.39 15.42
C GLU A 50 -12.90 -0.13 14.64
N LEU A 51 -12.10 0.32 13.65
CA LEU A 51 -12.48 1.41 12.75
C LEU A 51 -13.74 1.06 11.93
N ILE A 52 -13.79 -0.16 11.39
CA ILE A 52 -14.95 -0.65 10.62
C ILE A 52 -16.19 -0.76 11.52
N GLN A 53 -16.04 -1.33 12.72
CA GLN A 53 -17.13 -1.44 13.70
C GLN A 53 -17.63 -0.08 14.16
N ALA A 54 -16.73 0.88 14.38
CA ALA A 54 -17.08 2.24 14.81
C ALA A 54 -17.92 3.00 13.76
N ARG A 55 -17.92 2.56 12.50
CA ARG A 55 -18.79 3.08 11.43
C ARG A 55 -20.07 2.28 11.22
N GLY A 56 -20.30 1.25 12.03
CA GLY A 56 -21.53 0.44 12.01
C GLY A 56 -21.57 -0.65 10.94
N TYR A 57 -20.43 -1.02 10.36
CA TYR A 57 -20.35 -2.11 9.39
C TYR A 57 -20.05 -3.44 10.09
N PRO A 58 -20.58 -4.56 9.60
CA PRO A 58 -20.11 -5.88 10.00
C PRO A 58 -18.66 -6.06 9.57
N VAL A 59 -17.87 -6.75 10.39
CA VAL A 59 -16.48 -7.09 10.08
C VAL A 59 -16.14 -8.49 10.54
N GLU A 60 -15.35 -9.19 9.74
CA GLU A 60 -14.75 -10.48 10.06
C GLU A 60 -13.23 -10.37 9.90
N ASP A 61 -12.48 -11.00 10.82
CA ASP A 61 -11.03 -11.11 10.75
C ASP A 61 -10.66 -12.51 10.24
N HIS A 62 -9.86 -12.54 9.19
CA HIS A 62 -9.40 -13.75 8.52
C HIS A 62 -7.87 -13.82 8.51
N THR A 63 -7.38 -15.03 8.26
CA THR A 63 -5.96 -15.29 8.12
C THR A 63 -5.72 -16.25 6.97
N ALA A 64 -4.77 -15.93 6.11
CA ALA A 64 -4.30 -16.80 5.03
C ALA A 64 -2.81 -17.10 5.20
N ILE A 65 -2.39 -18.32 4.88
CA ILE A 65 -0.99 -18.76 4.99
C ILE A 65 -0.44 -18.94 3.59
N THR A 66 0.60 -18.18 3.25
CA THR A 66 1.25 -18.25 1.93
C THR A 66 2.01 -19.56 1.76
N ALA A 67 2.32 -19.93 0.51
CA ALA A 67 3.07 -21.15 0.23
C ALA A 67 4.48 -21.17 0.85
N ASP A 68 5.06 -19.99 1.09
CA ASP A 68 6.33 -19.79 1.79
C ASP A 68 6.16 -19.43 3.28
N GLY A 69 4.97 -19.65 3.83
CA GLY A 69 4.72 -19.71 5.27
C GLY A 69 4.42 -18.39 5.97
N TYR A 70 4.23 -17.28 5.26
CA TYR A 70 3.81 -16.01 5.88
C TYR A 70 2.32 -16.05 6.23
N ILE A 71 1.98 -15.45 7.36
CA ILE A 71 0.61 -15.39 7.87
C ILE A 71 0.06 -13.98 7.61
N LEU A 72 -0.90 -13.90 6.69
CA LEU A 72 -1.49 -12.64 6.24
C LEU A 72 -2.81 -12.37 6.97
N SER A 73 -2.96 -11.19 7.57
CA SER A 73 -4.21 -10.70 8.16
C SER A 73 -5.08 -10.03 7.11
N ILE A 74 -6.34 -10.47 7.02
CA ILE A 74 -7.31 -9.98 6.04
C ILE A 74 -8.59 -9.60 6.78
N GLN A 75 -9.08 -8.38 6.56
CA GLN A 75 -10.39 -7.96 7.07
C GLN A 75 -11.45 -8.13 5.99
N ARG A 76 -12.67 -8.52 6.38
CA ARG A 76 -13.80 -8.64 5.47
C ARG A 76 -14.97 -7.78 5.95
N ILE A 77 -15.52 -6.98 5.05
CA ILE A 77 -16.79 -6.25 5.22
C ILE A 77 -17.84 -6.93 4.34
N PRO A 78 -18.58 -7.92 4.88
CA PRO A 78 -19.47 -8.78 4.07
C PRO A 78 -20.76 -8.08 3.61
N ALA A 79 -21.09 -6.92 4.19
CA ALA A 79 -22.27 -6.16 3.82
C ALA A 79 -22.18 -4.69 4.23
N GLY A 80 -22.95 -3.85 3.53
CA GLY A 80 -23.21 -2.49 3.96
C GLY A 80 -23.95 -2.41 5.31
N ARG A 81 -23.81 -1.28 5.99
CA ARG A 81 -24.25 -1.06 7.39
C ARG A 81 -25.74 -1.30 7.67
N TYR A 82 -26.59 -1.18 6.65
CA TYR A 82 -28.05 -1.37 6.77
C TYR A 82 -28.57 -2.61 6.04
N ALA A 83 -27.68 -3.42 5.46
CA ALA A 83 -28.06 -4.64 4.77
C ALA A 83 -27.96 -5.83 5.73
N SER A 84 -28.97 -6.70 5.71
CA SER A 84 -28.88 -7.99 6.37
C SER A 84 -27.78 -8.81 5.71
N ASN A 85 -26.78 -9.27 6.47
CA ASN A 85 -25.83 -10.26 5.98
C ASN A 85 -26.48 -11.65 6.07
N PRO A 86 -26.85 -12.29 4.94
CA PRO A 86 -27.59 -13.55 4.99
C PRO A 86 -26.73 -14.71 5.52
N ASN A 87 -25.41 -14.59 5.46
CA ASN A 87 -24.48 -15.61 5.94
C ASN A 87 -23.13 -14.97 6.27
N PRO A 88 -22.88 -14.60 7.54
CA PRO A 88 -21.61 -14.00 7.94
C PRO A 88 -20.43 -14.86 7.53
N ASN A 89 -20.39 -16.11 7.96
CA ASN A 89 -19.17 -16.90 7.86
C ASN A 89 -19.06 -17.73 6.56
N GLY A 90 -19.59 -17.23 5.45
CA GLY A 90 -19.41 -17.92 4.17
C GLY A 90 -20.04 -17.23 2.98
N LYS A 91 -20.57 -18.05 2.08
CA LYS A 91 -21.19 -17.62 0.82
C LYS A 91 -22.40 -16.72 1.12
N ASN A 92 -22.28 -15.44 0.77
CA ASN A 92 -23.35 -14.45 0.86
C ASN A 92 -23.97 -14.13 -0.52
N GLY A 93 -23.44 -14.72 -1.60
CA GLY A 93 -23.90 -14.54 -2.99
C GLY A 93 -23.52 -13.21 -3.62
N LYS A 94 -22.75 -12.37 -2.93
CA LYS A 94 -22.30 -11.06 -3.43
C LYS A 94 -21.00 -11.21 -4.23
N PRO A 95 -20.70 -10.28 -5.14
CA PRO A 95 -19.41 -10.24 -5.80
C PRO A 95 -18.30 -9.80 -4.84
N ALA A 96 -17.26 -10.62 -4.71
CA ALA A 96 -16.09 -10.31 -3.90
C ALA A 96 -15.17 -9.28 -4.57
N VAL A 97 -14.63 -8.35 -3.77
CA VAL A 97 -13.63 -7.36 -4.18
C VAL A 97 -12.50 -7.31 -3.16
N ILE A 98 -11.26 -7.50 -3.62
CA ILE A 98 -10.05 -7.35 -2.82
C ILE A 98 -9.53 -5.92 -2.95
N LEU A 99 -9.22 -5.29 -1.83
CA LEU A 99 -8.57 -3.98 -1.72
C LEU A 99 -7.13 -4.19 -1.22
N GLN A 100 -6.15 -3.78 -2.05
CA GLN A 100 -4.73 -3.93 -1.78
C GLN A 100 -4.03 -2.58 -1.66
N HIS A 101 -3.54 -2.27 -0.47
CA HIS A 101 -2.81 -1.05 -0.11
C HIS A 101 -1.42 -0.94 -0.78
N GLY A 102 -0.78 0.22 -0.62
CA GLY A 102 0.54 0.55 -1.17
C GLY A 102 1.75 0.05 -0.37
N VAL A 103 2.93 0.59 -0.67
CA VAL A 103 4.17 0.36 0.12
C VAL A 103 4.14 1.20 1.39
N GLU A 104 4.62 0.64 2.51
CA GLU A 104 4.56 1.30 3.83
C GLU A 104 3.16 1.81 4.23
N ASP A 105 2.14 1.10 3.74
CA ASP A 105 0.71 1.36 3.94
C ASP A 105 0.07 0.09 4.54
N ILE A 106 -1.17 0.20 5.01
CA ILE A 106 -1.97 -0.91 5.52
C ILE A 106 -3.43 -0.76 5.13
N GLY A 107 -4.23 -1.80 5.40
CA GLY A 107 -5.64 -1.85 5.04
C GLY A 107 -6.51 -0.69 5.55
N THR A 108 -6.06 0.05 6.57
CA THR A 108 -6.82 1.19 7.13
C THR A 108 -7.04 2.30 6.11
N SER A 109 -6.17 2.46 5.11
CA SER A 109 -6.33 3.44 4.02
C SER A 109 -7.65 3.29 3.26
N TRP A 110 -8.29 2.12 3.29
CA TRP A 110 -9.58 1.87 2.66
C TRP A 110 -10.79 2.25 3.53
N VAL A 111 -10.60 2.61 4.80
CA VAL A 111 -11.65 2.77 5.84
C VAL A 111 -11.37 3.90 6.87
N ASN A 112 -10.43 4.81 6.59
CA ASN A 112 -9.94 5.80 7.56
C ASN A 112 -10.80 7.10 7.65
N GLN A 113 -11.73 7.34 6.73
CA GLN A 113 -12.50 8.58 6.73
C GLN A 113 -13.59 8.58 7.81
N LEU A 114 -13.98 9.78 8.28
CA LEU A 114 -15.05 9.90 9.27
C LEU A 114 -16.39 9.66 8.60
N ASN A 115 -16.56 10.29 7.44
CA ASN A 115 -17.71 10.11 6.59
C ASN A 115 -17.54 8.81 5.79
N VAL A 116 -18.44 7.85 6.01
CA VAL A 116 -18.40 6.54 5.36
C VAL A 116 -18.48 6.62 3.84
N TYR A 117 -19.06 7.69 3.29
CA TYR A 117 -19.14 7.93 1.85
C TYR A 117 -17.82 8.40 1.22
N GLN A 118 -16.76 8.58 2.02
CA GLN A 118 -15.43 8.98 1.54
C GLN A 118 -14.40 7.85 1.62
N SER A 119 -14.77 6.66 2.11
CA SER A 119 -13.87 5.51 2.13
C SER A 119 -14.35 4.41 1.20
N LEU A 120 -13.51 4.00 0.25
CA LEU A 120 -13.87 3.01 -0.78
C LEU A 120 -14.38 1.69 -0.19
N GLY A 121 -13.80 1.21 0.92
CA GLY A 121 -14.24 -0.02 1.57
C GLY A 121 -15.70 0.03 2.01
N PHE A 122 -16.14 1.14 2.58
CA PHE A 122 -17.53 1.35 3.00
C PHE A 122 -18.47 1.56 1.81
N ILE A 123 -18.05 2.34 0.80
CA ILE A 123 -18.81 2.59 -0.42
C ILE A 123 -19.12 1.28 -1.17
N LEU A 124 -18.12 0.41 -1.31
CA LEU A 124 -18.30 -0.90 -1.96
C LEU A 124 -19.26 -1.80 -1.16
N ALA A 125 -19.12 -1.85 0.16
CA ALA A 125 -20.01 -2.64 1.00
C ALA A 125 -21.47 -2.18 0.88
N ASP A 126 -21.72 -0.87 0.88
CA ASP A 126 -23.05 -0.28 0.67
C ASP A 126 -23.56 -0.44 -0.77
N ALA A 127 -22.66 -0.54 -1.76
CA ALA A 127 -22.99 -0.85 -3.15
C ALA A 127 -23.28 -2.35 -3.39
N GLY A 128 -23.20 -3.20 -2.36
CA GLY A 128 -23.59 -4.60 -2.42
C GLY A 128 -22.45 -5.58 -2.71
N PHE A 129 -21.19 -5.14 -2.62
CA PHE A 129 -20.02 -6.02 -2.72
C PHE A 129 -19.72 -6.72 -1.38
N ASP A 130 -18.98 -7.83 -1.48
CA ASP A 130 -18.29 -8.48 -0.37
C ASP A 130 -16.84 -8.01 -0.36
N VAL A 131 -16.47 -7.13 0.56
CA VAL A 131 -15.20 -6.39 0.52
C VAL A 131 -14.16 -7.09 1.37
N TRP A 132 -12.98 -7.34 0.80
CA TRP A 132 -11.85 -7.98 1.45
C TRP A 132 -10.65 -7.03 1.44
N ILE A 133 -10.15 -6.66 2.60
CA ILE A 133 -9.04 -5.74 2.77
C ILE A 133 -7.81 -6.55 3.19
N ASN A 134 -6.84 -6.65 2.30
CA ASN A 134 -5.64 -7.46 2.53
C ASN A 134 -4.51 -6.63 3.15
N ASN A 135 -3.72 -7.25 4.04
CA ASN A 135 -2.44 -6.72 4.50
C ASN A 135 -1.31 -7.67 4.09
N VAL A 136 -0.32 -7.18 3.33
CA VAL A 136 0.81 -8.01 2.85
C VAL A 136 1.83 -8.27 3.95
N ARG A 137 2.69 -9.29 3.72
CA ARG A 137 3.78 -9.67 4.63
C ARG A 137 4.61 -8.48 5.13
N GLY A 138 4.99 -8.53 6.40
CA GLY A 138 5.86 -7.54 7.05
C GLY A 138 5.18 -6.25 7.49
N THR A 139 3.92 -6.03 7.12
CA THR A 139 3.09 -5.00 7.74
C THR A 139 2.79 -5.35 9.20
N ARG A 140 2.40 -4.37 10.02
CA ARG A 140 2.05 -4.61 11.44
C ARG A 140 0.96 -5.67 11.64
N TYR A 141 0.09 -5.89 10.66
CA TYR A 141 -0.98 -6.89 10.72
C TYR A 141 -0.54 -8.28 10.20
N SER A 142 0.51 -8.36 9.38
CA SER A 142 0.99 -9.60 8.75
C SER A 142 2.49 -9.83 9.04
N ASN A 143 2.87 -9.68 10.32
CA ASN A 143 4.25 -9.76 10.81
C ASN A 143 4.55 -11.11 11.50
N SER A 144 4.11 -12.23 10.92
CA SER A 144 4.38 -13.57 11.45
C SER A 144 4.46 -14.63 10.37
N SER A 145 5.14 -15.74 10.67
CA SER A 145 5.35 -16.88 9.78
C SER A 145 5.28 -18.19 10.57
N ILE A 146 4.94 -19.29 9.90
CA ILE A 146 4.95 -20.64 10.50
C ILE A 146 6.38 -21.19 10.71
N ASP A 147 7.35 -20.73 9.92
CA ASP A 147 8.71 -21.29 9.88
C ASP A 147 9.82 -20.26 10.21
N LEU A 148 9.52 -18.95 10.13
CA LEU A 148 10.50 -17.86 10.28
C LEU A 148 10.20 -16.98 11.49
N ASP A 149 11.24 -16.57 12.22
CA ASP A 149 11.14 -15.63 13.34
C ASP A 149 11.23 -14.17 12.84
N PRO A 150 10.23 -13.29 13.11
CA PRO A 150 10.25 -11.88 12.74
C PRO A 150 11.43 -11.06 13.30
N SER A 151 12.14 -11.56 14.31
CA SER A 151 13.34 -10.91 14.85
C SER A 151 14.61 -11.20 14.00
N GLU A 152 14.55 -12.20 13.13
CA GLU A 152 15.67 -12.69 12.32
C GLU A 152 15.61 -12.20 10.87
N ARG A 153 16.80 -12.11 10.23
CA ARG A 153 16.94 -11.65 8.85
C ARG A 153 16.11 -12.44 7.83
N PRO A 154 16.04 -13.78 7.84
CA PRO A 154 15.32 -14.55 6.80
C PRO A 154 13.85 -14.14 6.64
N PHE A 155 13.18 -13.74 7.73
CA PHE A 155 11.80 -13.24 7.69
C PHE A 155 11.64 -11.96 6.85
N TRP A 156 12.70 -11.17 6.66
CA TRP A 156 12.63 -9.88 5.96
C TRP A 156 13.22 -9.94 4.55
N GLN A 157 13.62 -11.12 4.06
CA GLN A 157 14.21 -11.30 2.73
C GLN A 157 13.14 -11.40 1.63
N PHE A 158 12.25 -10.41 1.57
CA PHE A 158 11.20 -10.30 0.57
C PHE A 158 11.15 -8.90 -0.03
N SER A 159 10.54 -8.77 -1.20
CA SER A 159 10.11 -7.51 -1.81
C SER A 159 8.72 -7.69 -2.43
N TYR A 160 8.25 -6.71 -3.22
CA TYR A 160 7.05 -6.87 -4.02
C TYR A 160 7.09 -8.06 -5.00
N ASP A 161 8.27 -8.63 -5.29
CA ASP A 161 8.41 -9.92 -5.99
C ASP A 161 7.62 -11.02 -5.29
N GLN A 162 7.92 -11.27 -4.01
CA GLN A 162 7.28 -12.32 -3.21
C GLN A 162 5.83 -11.97 -2.89
N MET A 163 5.50 -10.69 -2.72
CA MET A 163 4.11 -10.28 -2.53
C MET A 163 3.26 -10.61 -3.77
N ALA A 164 3.78 -10.37 -4.98
CA ALA A 164 3.08 -10.73 -6.22
C ALA A 164 3.06 -12.24 -6.48
N GLU A 165 4.14 -12.95 -6.11
CA GLU A 165 4.31 -14.39 -6.35
C GLU A 165 3.55 -15.27 -5.35
N PHE A 166 3.42 -14.85 -4.08
CA PHE A 166 2.87 -15.66 -3.01
C PHE A 166 1.66 -15.01 -2.32
N ASP A 167 1.74 -13.75 -1.87
CA ASP A 167 0.65 -13.12 -1.11
C ASP A 167 -0.60 -12.97 -1.98
N LEU A 168 -0.43 -12.39 -3.17
CA LEU A 168 -1.52 -12.13 -4.11
C LEU A 168 -2.31 -13.40 -4.48
N PRO A 169 -1.70 -14.49 -5.00
CA PRO A 169 -2.47 -15.70 -5.30
C PRO A 169 -3.05 -16.37 -4.04
N CYS A 170 -2.35 -16.35 -2.91
CA CYS A 170 -2.85 -16.90 -1.65
C CYS A 170 -4.16 -16.22 -1.21
N VAL A 171 -4.19 -14.89 -1.22
CA VAL A 171 -5.37 -14.11 -0.82
C VAL A 171 -6.50 -14.30 -1.82
N ILE A 172 -6.23 -14.30 -3.12
CA ILE A 172 -7.26 -14.57 -4.14
C ILE A 172 -7.90 -15.94 -3.93
N ASP A 173 -7.09 -16.98 -3.75
CA ASP A 173 -7.59 -18.35 -3.57
C ASP A 173 -8.40 -18.49 -2.27
N TYR A 174 -7.90 -17.90 -1.18
CA TYR A 174 -8.62 -17.87 0.10
C TYR A 174 -9.99 -17.20 -0.01
N VAL A 175 -10.05 -16.02 -0.66
CA VAL A 175 -11.30 -15.28 -0.85
C VAL A 175 -12.28 -16.08 -1.70
N LEU A 176 -11.83 -16.69 -2.80
CA LEU A 176 -12.68 -17.53 -3.65
C LEU A 176 -13.22 -18.76 -2.90
N GLU A 177 -12.40 -19.39 -2.06
CA GLU A 177 -12.81 -20.52 -1.23
C GLU A 177 -13.92 -20.14 -0.25
N VAL A 178 -13.75 -19.04 0.50
CA VAL A 178 -14.72 -18.60 1.51
C VAL A 178 -16.03 -18.14 0.88
N THR A 179 -15.94 -17.34 -0.18
CA THR A 179 -17.11 -16.71 -0.83
C THR A 179 -17.84 -17.65 -1.79
N GLY A 180 -17.13 -18.63 -2.35
CA GLY A 180 -17.61 -19.47 -3.44
C GLY A 180 -17.79 -18.73 -4.78
N ASN A 181 -17.28 -17.49 -4.91
CA ASN A 181 -17.21 -16.83 -6.21
C ASN A 181 -16.24 -17.60 -7.13
N SER A 182 -16.45 -17.49 -8.46
CA SER A 182 -15.50 -18.02 -9.45
C SER A 182 -14.39 -17.03 -9.80
N LYS A 183 -14.62 -15.73 -9.59
CA LYS A 183 -13.68 -14.63 -9.81
C LYS A 183 -13.90 -13.51 -8.80
N VAL A 184 -12.87 -12.69 -8.57
CA VAL A 184 -12.89 -11.52 -7.69
C VAL A 184 -12.58 -10.23 -8.46
N GLY A 185 -13.08 -9.09 -7.98
CA GLY A 185 -12.54 -7.79 -8.37
C GLY A 185 -11.27 -7.53 -7.57
N TYR A 186 -10.30 -6.82 -8.16
CA TYR A 186 -9.09 -6.43 -7.45
C TYR A 186 -8.87 -4.94 -7.62
N VAL A 187 -8.78 -4.19 -6.52
CA VAL A 187 -8.43 -2.78 -6.48
C VAL A 187 -7.07 -2.66 -5.81
N GLY A 188 -6.08 -2.20 -6.55
CA GLY A 188 -4.75 -1.89 -6.02
C GLY A 188 -4.52 -0.40 -5.97
N HIS A 189 -3.87 0.08 -4.91
CA HIS A 189 -3.25 1.40 -4.86
C HIS A 189 -1.72 1.26 -4.83
N SER A 190 -1.00 2.11 -5.57
CA SER A 190 0.46 2.18 -5.50
C SER A 190 1.12 0.80 -5.73
N GLN A 191 1.98 0.30 -4.82
CA GLN A 191 2.57 -1.05 -4.88
C GLN A 191 1.52 -2.17 -5.03
N GLY A 192 0.30 -2.01 -4.50
CA GLY A 192 -0.79 -2.94 -4.72
C GLY A 192 -1.15 -3.10 -6.20
N THR A 193 -0.90 -2.06 -7.01
CA THR A 193 -1.01 -2.15 -8.48
C THR A 193 0.16 -2.91 -9.10
N THR A 194 1.38 -2.69 -8.62
CA THR A 194 2.59 -3.41 -9.04
C THR A 194 2.42 -4.91 -8.86
N MET A 195 1.90 -5.32 -7.70
CA MET A 195 1.55 -6.72 -7.43
C MET A 195 0.59 -7.28 -8.48
N GLY A 196 -0.48 -6.54 -8.79
CA GLY A 196 -1.44 -6.93 -9.83
C GLY A 196 -0.83 -7.02 -11.22
N PHE A 197 -0.03 -6.04 -11.64
CA PHE A 197 0.64 -6.04 -12.94
C PHE A 197 1.66 -7.17 -13.09
N ILE A 198 2.32 -7.59 -12.00
CA ILE A 198 3.24 -8.74 -12.01
C ILE A 198 2.44 -10.06 -12.00
N GLY A 199 1.54 -10.23 -11.02
CA GLY A 199 0.88 -11.50 -10.76
C GLY A 199 -0.14 -11.90 -11.83
N PHE A 200 -0.85 -10.94 -12.43
CA PHE A 200 -1.89 -11.21 -13.43
C PHE A 200 -1.33 -11.48 -14.84
N VAL A 201 0.00 -11.57 -14.99
CA VAL A 201 0.62 -12.19 -16.18
C VAL A 201 0.52 -13.72 -16.11
N ASN A 202 0.49 -14.32 -14.91
CA ASN A 202 0.26 -15.75 -14.74
C ASN A 202 -1.23 -16.07 -15.01
N GLN A 203 -1.50 -16.87 -16.04
CA GLN A 203 -2.86 -17.19 -16.48
C GLN A 203 -3.72 -17.87 -15.39
N THR A 204 -3.12 -18.69 -14.52
CA THR A 204 -3.83 -19.34 -13.39
C THR A 204 -4.30 -18.36 -12.33
N VAL A 205 -3.66 -17.18 -12.24
CA VAL A 205 -4.09 -16.09 -11.35
C VAL A 205 -5.02 -15.14 -12.10
N ALA A 206 -4.67 -14.78 -13.34
CA ALA A 206 -5.44 -13.84 -14.16
C ALA A 206 -6.88 -14.30 -14.42
N GLU A 207 -7.11 -15.61 -14.62
CA GLU A 207 -8.44 -16.17 -14.88
C GLU A 207 -9.42 -16.00 -13.71
N LYS A 208 -8.90 -15.74 -12.50
CA LYS A 208 -9.63 -15.52 -11.26
C LYS A 208 -10.02 -14.06 -11.04
N ILE A 209 -9.62 -13.14 -11.93
CA ILE A 209 -9.92 -11.71 -11.82
C ILE A 209 -11.02 -11.32 -12.79
N ASN A 210 -12.06 -10.64 -12.29
CA ASN A 210 -13.10 -10.05 -13.15
C ASN A 210 -12.63 -8.71 -13.77
N LEU A 211 -12.06 -7.84 -12.94
CA LEU A 211 -11.60 -6.51 -13.27
C LEU A 211 -10.47 -6.14 -12.30
N PHE A 212 -9.39 -5.58 -12.85
CA PHE A 212 -8.36 -4.90 -12.11
C PHE A 212 -8.60 -3.38 -12.12
N VAL A 213 -8.67 -2.76 -10.95
CA VAL A 213 -8.72 -1.31 -10.76
C VAL A 213 -7.36 -0.86 -10.24
N ALA A 214 -6.65 -0.05 -11.01
CA ALA A 214 -5.32 0.45 -10.66
C ALA A 214 -5.38 1.94 -10.29
N LEU A 215 -5.21 2.24 -9.00
CA LEU A 215 -5.17 3.61 -8.47
C LEU A 215 -3.72 4.02 -8.24
N ALA A 216 -3.27 5.12 -8.82
CA ALA A 216 -1.85 5.50 -8.86
C ALA A 216 -0.95 4.33 -9.34
N PRO A 217 -1.11 3.87 -10.60
CA PRO A 217 -0.46 2.65 -11.08
C PRO A 217 1.07 2.78 -11.15
N VAL A 218 1.78 1.89 -10.46
CA VAL A 218 3.25 1.86 -10.46
C VAL A 218 3.74 0.57 -11.12
N VAL A 219 4.52 0.71 -12.18
CA VAL A 219 5.21 -0.39 -12.88
C VAL A 219 6.71 -0.11 -12.97
N ARG A 220 7.07 1.15 -13.17
CA ARG A 220 8.45 1.66 -13.06
C ARG A 220 8.40 3.00 -12.35
N VAL A 221 9.55 3.41 -11.81
CA VAL A 221 9.74 4.67 -11.06
C VAL A 221 11.00 5.41 -11.56
N THR A 222 11.27 5.28 -12.86
CA THR A 222 12.44 5.87 -13.54
C THR A 222 12.37 7.39 -13.68
N HIS A 223 11.17 7.98 -13.59
CA HIS A 223 10.95 9.43 -13.62
C HIS A 223 10.33 9.94 -12.30
N CYS A 224 10.31 9.10 -11.26
CA CYS A 224 9.68 9.46 -10.00
C CYS A 224 10.35 10.70 -9.38
N GLN A 225 9.53 11.57 -8.80
CA GLN A 225 9.96 12.81 -8.17
C GLN A 225 10.20 12.65 -6.66
N SER A 226 10.05 11.42 -6.14
CA SER A 226 10.32 11.08 -4.74
C SER A 226 11.77 11.38 -4.37
N GLN A 227 11.99 12.33 -3.47
CA GLN A 227 13.34 12.68 -3.03
C GLN A 227 13.99 11.53 -2.27
N LEU A 228 13.22 10.80 -1.46
CA LEU A 228 13.71 9.64 -0.71
C LEU A 228 14.22 8.55 -1.66
N LEU A 229 13.41 8.13 -2.64
CA LEU A 229 13.83 7.07 -3.57
C LEU A 229 15.00 7.51 -4.44
N ASN A 230 15.01 8.75 -4.92
CA ASN A 230 16.12 9.29 -5.71
C ASN A 230 17.43 9.34 -4.92
N ILE A 231 17.38 9.69 -3.62
CA ILE A 231 18.55 9.63 -2.75
C ILE A 231 19.02 8.19 -2.55
N LEU A 232 18.10 7.27 -2.20
CA LEU A 232 18.46 5.87 -1.96
C LEU A 232 19.04 5.21 -3.21
N ALA A 233 18.53 5.59 -4.39
CA ALA A 233 19.02 5.11 -5.67
C ALA A 233 20.51 5.40 -5.86
N GLU A 234 21.05 6.51 -5.38
CA GLU A 234 22.47 6.86 -5.55
C GLU A 234 23.45 5.87 -4.88
N PHE A 235 22.97 5.03 -3.96
CA PHE A 235 23.81 4.10 -3.21
C PHE A 235 23.79 2.69 -3.79
N ASN A 236 24.90 1.97 -3.61
CA ASN A 236 24.98 0.56 -3.95
C ASN A 236 24.23 -0.28 -2.89
N ILE A 237 23.73 -1.44 -3.31
CA ILE A 237 22.98 -2.38 -2.46
C ILE A 237 23.66 -2.66 -1.11
N ASP A 238 24.96 -2.92 -1.09
CA ASP A 238 25.70 -3.21 0.15
C ASP A 238 25.65 -2.05 1.14
N ILE A 239 25.74 -0.81 0.63
CA ILE A 239 25.68 0.42 1.46
C ILE A 239 24.27 0.61 1.99
N LEU A 240 23.25 0.31 1.18
CA LEU A 240 21.86 0.43 1.60
C LEU A 240 21.56 -0.53 2.75
N PHE A 241 21.96 -1.81 2.65
CA PHE A 241 21.81 -2.77 3.73
C PHE A 241 22.68 -2.46 4.95
N GLU A 242 23.88 -1.90 4.76
CA GLU A 242 24.73 -1.44 5.87
C GLU A 242 24.07 -0.31 6.67
N VAL A 243 23.39 0.63 5.99
CA VAL A 243 22.84 1.82 6.63
C VAL A 243 21.39 1.63 7.12
N LEU A 244 20.56 0.95 6.35
CA LEU A 244 19.15 0.71 6.69
C LEU A 244 18.95 -0.53 7.57
N GLY A 245 19.95 -1.42 7.62
CA GLY A 245 19.82 -2.76 8.19
C GLY A 245 19.33 -3.78 7.16
N ASP A 246 19.13 -5.03 7.60
CA ASP A 246 18.73 -6.15 6.73
C ASP A 246 17.40 -6.79 7.16
N LYS A 247 16.58 -6.05 7.92
CA LYS A 247 15.30 -6.48 8.48
C LYS A 247 14.14 -5.57 8.08
N ALA A 248 13.26 -5.21 9.02
CA ALA A 248 12.22 -4.20 8.84
C ALA A 248 12.83 -2.85 8.45
N PHE A 249 12.27 -2.19 7.44
CA PHE A 249 12.53 -0.78 7.22
C PHE A 249 11.83 0.01 8.32
N LEU A 250 12.49 1.05 8.85
CA LEU A 250 12.01 1.81 10.01
C LEU A 250 11.65 0.86 11.19
N ALA A 251 12.58 0.01 11.63
CA ALA A 251 12.33 -1.00 12.67
C ALA A 251 11.62 -0.48 13.95
N ASP A 252 11.71 0.82 14.23
CA ASP A 252 10.99 1.52 15.28
C ASP A 252 9.58 2.00 14.87
N THR A 253 8.93 1.39 13.86
CA THR A 253 7.55 1.73 13.42
C THR A 253 6.56 1.85 14.58
N PRO A 254 6.54 0.95 15.59
CA PRO A 254 5.66 1.12 16.75
C PRO A 254 5.96 2.38 17.57
N PHE A 255 7.23 2.80 17.65
CA PHE A 255 7.62 4.07 18.28
C PHE A 255 7.17 5.25 17.42
N LEU A 256 7.38 5.20 16.10
CA LEU A 256 6.92 6.24 15.17
C LEU A 256 5.40 6.41 15.24
N GLN A 257 4.61 5.34 15.11
CA GLN A 257 3.15 5.36 15.19
C GLN A 257 2.63 5.87 16.55
N LYS A 258 3.43 5.78 17.62
CA LYS A 258 3.07 6.33 18.93
C LYS A 258 3.20 7.85 18.99
N TYR A 259 4.21 8.43 18.34
CA TYR A 259 4.51 9.87 18.46
C TYR A 259 4.12 10.70 17.24
N LEU A 260 4.12 10.11 16.04
CA LEU A 260 3.70 10.79 14.81
C LEU A 260 2.29 11.40 14.95
N PRO A 261 1.27 10.73 15.50
CA PRO A 261 -0.05 11.34 15.68
C PRO A 261 -0.01 12.63 16.51
N ILE A 262 0.80 12.64 17.57
CA ILE A 262 0.97 13.79 18.46
C ILE A 262 1.69 14.92 17.71
N ILE A 263 2.77 14.58 17.00
CA ILE A 263 3.52 15.53 16.19
C ILE A 263 2.63 16.13 15.10
N CYS A 264 1.93 15.31 14.32
CA CYS A 264 1.09 15.79 13.22
C CYS A 264 -0.17 16.53 13.69
N LYS A 265 -0.64 16.29 14.92
CA LYS A 265 -1.74 17.05 15.52
C LYS A 265 -1.29 18.47 15.87
N ASN A 266 -0.11 18.60 16.48
CA ASN A 266 0.38 19.87 17.00
C ASN A 266 1.16 20.67 15.94
N GLU A 267 1.79 19.97 15.00
CA GLU A 267 2.68 20.51 13.96
C GLU A 267 2.45 19.77 12.63
N PRO A 268 1.25 19.89 12.02
CA PRO A 268 0.87 19.15 10.81
C PRO A 268 1.88 19.31 9.68
N SER A 269 2.45 20.50 9.54
CA SER A 269 3.46 20.83 8.52
C SER A 269 4.67 19.88 8.53
N VAL A 270 5.05 19.28 9.66
CA VAL A 270 6.14 18.30 9.72
C VAL A 270 5.78 17.07 8.90
N CYS A 271 4.57 16.58 9.05
CA CYS A 271 4.09 15.36 8.43
C CYS A 271 3.72 15.62 6.97
N GLU A 272 3.04 16.73 6.68
CA GLU A 272 2.73 17.16 5.32
C GLU A 272 3.98 17.35 4.47
N ASN A 273 4.99 18.08 4.97
CA ASN A 273 6.24 18.28 4.23
C ASN A 273 6.98 16.96 4.02
N SER A 274 6.97 16.07 5.01
CA SER A 274 7.60 14.76 4.90
C SER A 274 6.94 13.88 3.85
N LEU A 275 5.60 13.84 3.83
CA LEU A 275 4.82 13.14 2.82
C LEU A 275 5.01 13.79 1.44
N ALA A 276 5.00 15.12 1.36
CA ALA A 276 5.25 15.85 0.12
C ALA A 276 6.60 15.50 -0.52
N LEU A 277 7.66 15.34 0.29
CA LEU A 277 8.99 14.96 -0.18
C LEU A 277 9.05 13.52 -0.73
N ILE A 278 8.18 12.64 -0.23
CA ILE A 278 8.19 11.21 -0.57
C ILE A 278 7.26 10.91 -1.74
N MET A 279 6.05 11.46 -1.75
CA MET A 279 4.96 11.03 -2.63
C MET A 279 4.14 12.18 -3.22
N GLY A 280 4.53 13.43 -2.99
CA GLY A 280 3.71 14.59 -3.28
C GLY A 280 2.62 14.77 -2.21
N TRP A 281 2.04 15.97 -2.14
CA TRP A 281 1.00 16.28 -1.16
C TRP A 281 0.03 17.31 -1.72
N ASP A 282 -1.26 16.97 -1.74
CA ASP A 282 -2.34 17.90 -2.08
C ASP A 282 -2.99 18.46 -0.81
N THR A 283 -2.46 19.59 -0.33
CA THR A 283 -3.05 20.36 0.79
C THR A 283 -4.52 20.73 0.60
N ALA A 284 -5.03 20.76 -0.65
CA ALA A 284 -6.41 21.16 -0.92
C ALA A 284 -7.41 20.00 -0.82
N ASN A 285 -6.95 18.75 -0.83
CA ASN A 285 -7.82 17.58 -0.91
C ASN A 285 -7.60 16.57 0.23
N ILE A 286 -6.54 16.68 1.02
CA ILE A 286 -6.37 15.83 2.22
C ILE A 286 -6.85 16.57 3.46
N ASN A 287 -7.73 15.92 4.24
CA ASN A 287 -8.25 16.48 5.47
C ASN A 287 -7.17 16.57 6.57
N GLU A 288 -6.60 17.75 6.78
CA GLU A 288 -5.57 18.02 7.79
C GLU A 288 -6.00 17.60 9.21
N THR A 289 -7.28 17.79 9.57
CA THR A 289 -7.79 17.41 10.91
C THR A 289 -7.79 15.89 11.15
N ARG A 290 -7.74 15.09 10.08
CA ARG A 290 -7.62 13.62 10.16
C ARG A 290 -6.17 13.15 10.08
N LEU A 291 -5.20 14.02 9.77
CA LEU A 291 -3.79 13.66 9.63
C LEU A 291 -3.23 12.88 10.83
N PRO A 292 -3.57 13.21 12.10
CA PRO A 292 -3.15 12.39 13.24
C PRO A 292 -3.64 10.94 13.19
N VAL A 293 -4.84 10.70 12.65
CA VAL A 293 -5.43 9.35 12.51
C VAL A 293 -4.73 8.56 11.40
N TYR A 294 -4.39 9.20 10.28
CA TYR A 294 -3.59 8.58 9.23
C TYR A 294 -2.22 8.16 9.79
N MET A 295 -1.56 9.07 10.50
CA MET A 295 -0.22 8.88 11.03
C MET A 295 -0.16 7.98 12.28
N ALA A 296 -1.32 7.58 12.84
CA ALA A 296 -1.40 6.54 13.87
C ALA A 296 -1.32 5.13 13.28
N ASN A 297 -1.59 5.03 11.98
CA ASN A 297 -1.60 3.79 11.22
C ASN A 297 -0.40 3.71 10.26
N GLU A 298 0.16 4.85 9.85
CA GLU A 298 1.33 4.93 8.99
C GLU A 298 2.63 5.32 9.71
N PRO A 299 3.80 4.85 9.26
CA PRO A 299 4.00 3.87 8.18
C PRO A 299 3.56 2.46 8.57
N GLY A 300 3.02 1.70 7.63
CA GLY A 300 2.40 0.38 7.84
C GLY A 300 3.36 -0.80 8.09
N GLY A 301 4.63 -0.65 7.70
CA GLY A 301 5.71 -1.64 7.78
C GLY A 301 6.03 -2.32 6.45
N THR A 302 7.32 -2.44 6.13
CA THR A 302 7.87 -3.23 5.02
C THR A 302 9.28 -3.74 5.34
N SER A 303 9.89 -4.57 4.48
CA SER A 303 11.30 -4.94 4.58
C SER A 303 12.24 -3.89 3.97
N VAL A 304 13.47 -3.81 4.47
CA VAL A 304 14.53 -3.05 3.81
C VAL A 304 14.75 -3.56 2.38
N GLN A 305 14.69 -4.87 2.16
CA GLN A 305 14.83 -5.45 0.82
C GLN A 305 13.78 -4.89 -0.16
N ASN A 306 12.54 -4.66 0.29
CA ASN A 306 11.50 -4.06 -0.55
C ASN A 306 11.82 -2.59 -0.89
N VAL A 307 12.30 -1.80 0.07
CA VAL A 307 12.72 -0.41 -0.18
C VAL A 307 13.92 -0.35 -1.11
N VAL A 308 14.90 -1.25 -0.92
CA VAL A 308 16.04 -1.39 -1.84
C VAL A 308 15.56 -1.77 -3.23
N HIS A 309 14.54 -2.62 -3.35
CA HIS A 309 13.97 -2.96 -4.65
C HIS A 309 13.38 -1.72 -5.35
N TRP A 310 12.62 -0.89 -4.63
CA TRP A 310 12.14 0.38 -5.18
C TRP A 310 13.27 1.32 -5.58
N ALA A 311 14.35 1.40 -4.79
CA ALA A 311 15.54 2.17 -5.14
C ALA A 311 16.28 1.62 -6.37
N GLN A 312 16.23 0.30 -6.62
CA GLN A 312 16.74 -0.30 -7.86
C GLN A 312 15.84 0.02 -9.06
N ALA A 313 14.52 0.07 -8.85
CA ALA A 313 13.55 0.32 -9.90
C ALA A 313 13.67 1.75 -10.49
N THR A 314 14.22 2.72 -9.75
CA THR A 314 14.52 4.06 -10.30
C THR A 314 15.62 4.01 -11.36
N LYS A 315 16.56 3.06 -11.25
CA LYS A 315 17.67 2.88 -12.19
C LYS A 315 17.34 1.91 -13.32
N TYR A 316 16.70 0.80 -13.00
CA TYR A 316 16.57 -0.34 -13.91
C TYR A 316 15.14 -0.57 -14.41
N GLY A 317 14.16 0.12 -13.83
CA GLY A 317 12.75 0.02 -14.19
C GLY A 317 12.10 -1.29 -13.74
N TYR A 318 11.21 -1.82 -14.58
CA TYR A 318 10.32 -2.92 -14.24
C TYR A 318 10.99 -4.30 -14.34
N GLN A 319 11.62 -4.75 -13.25
CA GLN A 319 12.33 -6.03 -13.15
C GLN A 319 12.26 -6.62 -11.74
N LYS A 320 12.69 -7.88 -11.61
CA LYS A 320 12.88 -8.55 -10.31
C LYS A 320 14.05 -7.95 -9.53
N PHE A 321 14.13 -8.27 -8.24
CA PHE A 321 15.16 -7.74 -7.34
C PHE A 321 16.58 -8.10 -7.80
N ASP A 322 17.48 -7.13 -7.85
CA ASP A 322 18.88 -7.37 -8.17
C ASP A 322 19.65 -7.75 -6.89
N TYR A 323 20.02 -9.02 -6.75
CA TYR A 323 20.82 -9.53 -5.63
C TYR A 323 22.34 -9.34 -5.84
N GLY A 324 22.75 -8.60 -6.87
CA GLY A 324 24.12 -8.56 -7.36
C GLY A 324 24.51 -9.83 -8.12
N LEU A 325 25.71 -9.83 -8.71
CA LEU A 325 26.14 -10.89 -9.65
C LEU A 325 25.97 -12.33 -9.11
N ILE A 326 26.50 -12.59 -7.90
CA ILE A 326 26.47 -13.93 -7.29
C ILE A 326 25.04 -14.28 -6.86
N GLY A 327 24.34 -13.33 -6.26
CA GLY A 327 22.97 -13.54 -5.79
C GLY A 327 22.01 -13.80 -6.96
N ASN A 328 22.13 -13.08 -8.08
CA ASN A 328 21.31 -13.30 -9.27
C ASN A 328 21.55 -14.69 -9.87
N LEU A 329 22.80 -15.16 -9.90
CA LEU A 329 23.11 -16.53 -10.36
C LEU A 329 22.46 -17.58 -9.46
N GLN A 330 22.41 -17.35 -8.14
CA GLN A 330 21.77 -18.25 -7.19
C GLN A 330 20.23 -18.24 -7.29
N HIS A 331 19.61 -17.07 -7.47
CA HIS A 331 18.15 -16.94 -7.50
C HIS A 331 17.53 -17.18 -8.88
N TYR A 332 18.22 -16.79 -9.95
CA TYR A 332 17.66 -16.74 -11.31
C TYR A 332 18.44 -17.59 -12.32
N GLY A 333 19.63 -18.10 -11.97
CA GLY A 333 20.49 -18.82 -12.90
C GLY A 333 21.15 -17.94 -13.97
N GLN A 334 21.05 -16.62 -13.85
CA GLN A 334 21.64 -15.63 -14.76
C GLN A 334 22.22 -14.44 -13.98
N SER A 335 23.12 -13.68 -14.58
CA SER A 335 23.87 -12.61 -13.87
C SER A 335 23.07 -11.34 -13.58
N THR A 336 21.91 -11.16 -14.24
CA THR A 336 21.02 -10.00 -14.08
C THR A 336 19.62 -10.47 -13.74
N PRO A 337 18.81 -9.70 -12.98
CA PRO A 337 17.43 -10.08 -12.71
C PRO A 337 16.60 -10.17 -14.01
N PRO A 338 15.66 -11.11 -14.12
CA PRO A 338 14.67 -11.12 -15.18
C PRO A 338 13.83 -9.82 -15.16
N LYS A 339 13.54 -9.27 -16.34
CA LYS A 339 12.60 -8.16 -16.49
C LYS A 339 11.17 -8.67 -16.49
N TYR A 340 10.25 -7.88 -15.94
CA TYR A 340 8.83 -8.12 -16.10
C TYR A 340 8.37 -7.62 -17.47
N ASP A 341 7.49 -8.38 -18.13
CA ASP A 341 6.94 -8.02 -19.44
C ASP A 341 5.48 -7.57 -19.31
N ILE A 342 5.28 -6.25 -19.18
CA ILE A 342 3.95 -5.65 -19.09
C ILE A 342 3.09 -5.91 -20.33
N THR A 343 3.69 -6.26 -21.49
CA THR A 343 2.95 -6.50 -22.73
C THR A 343 2.21 -7.84 -22.75
N GLN A 344 2.50 -8.73 -21.78
CA GLN A 344 1.78 -9.98 -21.53
C GLN A 344 0.54 -9.79 -20.65
N PHE A 345 0.41 -8.63 -19.98
CA PHE A 345 -0.75 -8.34 -19.15
C PHE A 345 -2.00 -8.19 -20.03
N ASN A 346 -3.05 -8.98 -19.74
CA ASN A 346 -4.28 -9.01 -20.53
C ASN A 346 -5.57 -9.04 -19.69
N THR A 347 -5.48 -8.98 -18.37
CA THR A 347 -6.65 -8.87 -17.49
C THR A 347 -7.35 -7.52 -17.74
N PRO A 348 -8.70 -7.47 -17.83
CA PRO A 348 -9.40 -6.20 -17.98
C PRO A 348 -9.00 -5.22 -16.87
N VAL A 349 -8.56 -4.02 -17.24
CA VAL A 349 -8.07 -3.03 -16.28
C VAL A 349 -8.69 -1.65 -16.51
N ILE A 350 -9.01 -0.97 -15.41
CA ILE A 350 -9.22 0.49 -15.41
C ILE A 350 -8.13 1.15 -14.59
N ALA A 351 -7.71 2.35 -14.97
CA ALA A 351 -6.61 3.06 -14.32
C ALA A 351 -6.97 4.51 -13.99
N PHE A 352 -6.49 4.98 -12.82
CA PHE A 352 -6.61 6.36 -12.38
C PHE A 352 -5.23 6.87 -11.96
N SER A 353 -4.82 8.03 -12.45
CA SER A 353 -3.50 8.61 -12.17
C SER A 353 -3.59 10.09 -11.83
N GLY A 354 -2.62 10.58 -11.06
CA GLY A 354 -2.56 11.95 -10.57
C GLY A 354 -1.53 12.78 -11.33
N GLY A 355 -1.87 14.03 -11.63
CA GLY A 355 -0.95 14.95 -12.31
C GLY A 355 0.14 15.53 -11.40
N GLN A 356 -0.02 15.40 -10.07
CA GLN A 356 0.93 15.83 -9.04
C GLN A 356 1.49 14.64 -8.24
N ASP A 357 1.37 13.43 -8.77
CA ASP A 357 1.87 12.21 -8.15
C ASP A 357 3.39 12.11 -8.33
N PHE A 358 4.15 12.00 -7.24
CA PHE A 358 5.62 11.91 -7.30
C PHE A 358 6.13 10.48 -7.40
N LEU A 359 5.29 9.47 -7.16
CA LEU A 359 5.67 8.06 -7.22
C LEU A 359 5.18 7.39 -8.50
N ALA A 360 3.88 7.45 -8.77
CA ALA A 360 3.28 7.07 -10.05
C ALA A 360 3.29 8.29 -10.99
N ASP A 361 4.50 8.77 -11.29
CA ASP A 361 4.66 10.06 -11.96
C ASP A 361 4.04 10.06 -13.38
N PRO A 362 3.63 11.24 -13.89
CA PRO A 362 2.98 11.33 -15.19
C PRO A 362 3.79 10.77 -16.37
N ASP A 363 5.13 10.81 -16.36
CA ASP A 363 5.96 10.29 -17.45
C ASP A 363 6.01 8.76 -17.44
N ASP A 364 6.09 8.15 -16.27
CA ASP A 364 6.04 6.69 -16.11
C ASP A 364 4.64 6.14 -16.37
N VAL A 365 3.58 6.85 -15.97
CA VAL A 365 2.19 6.51 -16.35
C VAL A 365 1.97 6.66 -17.86
N ALA A 366 2.48 7.74 -18.48
CA ALA A 366 2.38 7.95 -19.93
C ALA A 366 3.07 6.84 -20.74
N TRP A 367 4.11 6.21 -20.19
CA TRP A 367 4.71 5.01 -20.76
C TRP A 367 3.89 3.74 -20.51
N LEU A 368 3.28 3.59 -19.34
CA LEU A 368 2.48 2.41 -18.98
C LEU A 368 1.20 2.29 -19.82
N ILE A 369 0.39 3.36 -19.86
CA ILE A 369 -0.97 3.33 -20.42
C ILE A 369 -1.05 2.76 -21.85
N PRO A 370 -0.18 3.14 -22.80
CA PRO A 370 -0.20 2.58 -24.16
C PRO A 370 0.14 1.09 -24.26
N GLN A 371 0.76 0.50 -23.22
CA GLN A 371 1.15 -0.92 -23.22
C GLN A 371 0.02 -1.84 -22.75
N LEU A 372 -0.98 -1.30 -22.04
CA LEU A 372 -2.10 -2.05 -21.48
C LEU A 372 -3.16 -2.33 -22.57
N LYS A 373 -2.97 -3.42 -23.33
CA LYS A 373 -3.89 -3.82 -24.42
C LYS A 373 -5.32 -4.10 -23.94
N SER A 374 -5.48 -4.48 -22.67
CA SER A 374 -6.75 -4.77 -22.01
C SER A 374 -7.31 -3.59 -21.20
N LEU A 375 -6.78 -2.36 -21.42
CA LEU A 375 -7.28 -1.15 -20.77
C LEU A 375 -8.69 -0.80 -21.25
N VAL A 376 -9.60 -0.71 -20.30
CA VAL A 376 -11.04 -0.45 -20.53
C VAL A 376 -11.40 1.01 -20.29
N TYR A 377 -10.72 1.64 -19.33
CA TYR A 377 -10.95 3.04 -18.94
C TYR A 377 -9.70 3.62 -18.30
N TYR A 378 -9.44 4.89 -18.58
CA TYR A 378 -8.35 5.64 -17.98
C TYR A 378 -8.78 7.07 -17.68
N LYS A 379 -8.48 7.55 -16.47
CA LYS A 379 -8.74 8.91 -16.03
C LYS A 379 -7.48 9.50 -15.41
N ASN A 380 -7.03 10.62 -15.95
CA ASN A 380 -5.97 11.43 -15.35
C ASN A 380 -6.62 12.58 -14.57
N LEU A 381 -6.26 12.72 -13.30
CA LEU A 381 -6.74 13.75 -12.37
C LEU A 381 -5.60 14.76 -12.16
N PRO A 382 -5.57 15.90 -12.86
CA PRO A 382 -4.39 16.76 -12.93
C PRO A 382 -3.91 17.32 -11.58
N THR A 383 -4.79 17.44 -10.59
CA THR A 383 -4.46 17.98 -9.26
C THR A 383 -4.11 16.91 -8.24
N TYR A 384 -4.46 15.64 -8.48
CA TYR A 384 -4.24 14.57 -7.52
C TYR A 384 -2.75 14.28 -7.34
N SER A 385 -2.33 14.19 -6.09
CA SER A 385 -1.10 13.57 -5.59
C SER A 385 -1.32 12.08 -5.30
N HIS A 386 -0.28 11.38 -4.83
CA HIS A 386 -0.29 9.92 -4.70
C HIS A 386 -1.32 9.39 -3.69
N LEU A 387 -1.56 10.12 -2.60
CA LEU A 387 -2.44 9.68 -1.51
C LEU A 387 -3.90 10.09 -1.72
N ASP A 388 -4.19 10.99 -2.65
CA ASP A 388 -5.56 11.44 -2.91
C ASP A 388 -6.49 10.27 -3.30
N PHE A 389 -5.94 9.21 -3.90
CA PHE A 389 -6.69 8.02 -4.26
C PHE A 389 -7.24 7.22 -3.08
N VAL A 390 -6.71 7.41 -1.87
CA VAL A 390 -7.13 6.71 -0.65
C VAL A 390 -7.56 7.68 0.47
N TRP A 391 -6.96 8.87 0.54
CA TRP A 391 -7.19 9.84 1.62
C TRP A 391 -7.86 11.13 1.15
N GLY A 392 -8.03 11.33 -0.16
CA GLY A 392 -8.60 12.53 -0.73
C GLY A 392 -10.09 12.69 -0.40
N GLU A 393 -10.48 13.87 0.06
CA GLU A 393 -11.85 14.19 0.43
C GLU A 393 -12.81 14.12 -0.76
N THR A 394 -12.33 14.38 -1.99
CA THR A 394 -13.15 14.31 -3.21
C THR A 394 -13.06 12.96 -3.95
N ALA A 395 -12.25 12.01 -3.46
CA ALA A 395 -12.02 10.72 -4.15
C ALA A 395 -13.31 9.95 -4.42
N TYR A 396 -14.33 10.11 -3.56
CA TYR A 396 -15.63 9.50 -3.76
C TYR A 396 -16.42 10.01 -4.97
N ILE A 397 -16.22 11.26 -5.35
CA ILE A 397 -16.81 11.87 -6.54
C ILE A 397 -15.93 11.58 -7.76
N ASP A 398 -14.62 11.77 -7.62
CA ASP A 398 -13.72 11.79 -8.76
C ASP A 398 -13.24 10.40 -9.20
N VAL A 399 -13.27 9.40 -8.31
CA VAL A 399 -12.72 8.05 -8.54
C VAL A 399 -13.73 6.97 -8.18
N TYR A 400 -14.23 6.95 -6.94
CA TYR A 400 -14.93 5.76 -6.42
C TYR A 400 -16.26 5.48 -7.12
N ALA A 401 -16.96 6.50 -7.60
CA ALA A 401 -18.17 6.33 -8.41
C ALA A 401 -17.91 5.54 -9.71
N ASP A 402 -16.81 5.87 -10.40
CA ASP A 402 -16.39 5.14 -11.61
C ASP A 402 -15.97 3.70 -11.24
N VAL A 403 -15.21 3.53 -10.15
CA VAL A 403 -14.80 2.21 -9.62
C VAL A 403 -16.00 1.30 -9.36
N VAL A 404 -17.02 1.78 -8.64
CA VAL A 404 -18.26 1.03 -8.35
C VAL A 404 -18.98 0.66 -9.65
N THR A 405 -19.08 1.60 -10.60
CA THR A 405 -19.76 1.39 -11.89
C THR A 405 -19.10 0.25 -12.69
N TYR A 406 -17.77 0.27 -12.82
CA TYR A 406 -17.05 -0.76 -13.56
C TYR A 406 -17.02 -2.10 -12.83
N LEU A 407 -16.81 -2.13 -11.51
CA LEU A 407 -16.88 -3.39 -10.74
C LEU A 407 -18.26 -4.04 -10.85
N THR A 408 -19.33 -3.25 -10.78
CA THR A 408 -20.70 -3.74 -10.95
C THR A 408 -20.87 -4.36 -12.33
N LYS A 409 -20.45 -3.66 -13.39
CA LYS A 409 -20.50 -4.15 -14.77
C LYS A 409 -19.75 -5.47 -14.97
N TYR A 410 -18.57 -5.64 -14.39
CA TYR A 410 -17.75 -6.85 -14.56
C TYR A 410 -18.17 -8.01 -13.64
N SER A 411 -18.83 -7.72 -12.52
CA SER A 411 -19.37 -8.75 -11.63
C SER A 411 -20.55 -9.52 -12.24
N THR A 412 -21.33 -8.90 -13.13
CA THR A 412 -22.52 -9.53 -13.74
C THR A 412 -22.23 -10.40 -14.97
N VAL A 413 -20.98 -10.45 -15.43
CA VAL A 413 -20.59 -11.00 -16.76
C VAL A 413 -19.91 -12.38 -16.67
N ASN A 414 -19.97 -13.07 -15.52
CA ASN A 414 -19.35 -14.40 -15.35
C ASN A 414 -20.33 -15.56 -15.37
#